data_AF-A0A7G7GFD6-F1
#
_entry.id   AF-A0A7G7GFD6-F1
#
_cell.length_a   1.000
_cell.length_b   1.000
_cell.length_c   1.000
_cell.angle_alpha   90.00
_cell.angle_beta   90.00
_cell.angle_gamma   90.00
#
_symmetry.space_group_name_H-M   'P 1'
#
loop_
_entity.id
_entity.type
_entity.pdbx_description
1 polymer ?
#
loop_
_entity_poly.entity_id
_entity_poly.type
_entity_poly.pdbx_seq_one_letter_code
_entity_poly.pdbx_strand_id
1 'polypeptide(L)'
;MLMSCDKDDDDADAPVNESELITTVTLTMREVGTANTVTATFRDPDGEGGNAPTQFDEIVLKPNTVYNTTITLLDESKTPPADITEEIEEEEEDHQFFFTPTAGLNVSVAYDDGDDNNLPVGLETKITTGAPSTGSLKVTLKHQVGTKNNNIATGETDVELNFITKVQ
;
A
#
# COMPACT_ATOMS: atom_id res chain seq x y z
N MET A 1 33.50 46.89 13.60
CA MET A 1 32.53 46.29 14.55
C MET A 1 31.65 45.40 13.69
N LEU A 2 31.97 44.12 13.45
CA LEU A 2 31.97 42.95 14.35
C LEU A 2 30.68 42.77 15.16
N MET A 3 30.00 41.65 14.86
CA MET A 3 29.05 40.81 15.63
C MET A 3 28.05 40.26 14.60
N SER A 4 28.31 39.13 13.92
CA SER A 4 28.38 37.73 14.40
C SER A 4 27.19 37.36 15.29
N CYS A 5 26.28 36.58 14.74
CA CYS A 5 25.39 35.71 15.49
C CYS A 5 25.53 34.31 14.88
N ASP A 6 26.36 33.49 15.53
CA ASP A 6 26.19 32.04 15.52
C ASP A 6 24.80 31.73 16.07
N LYS A 7 24.08 30.87 15.34
CA LYS A 7 23.16 29.94 15.97
C LYS A 7 23.47 28.58 15.36
N ASP A 8 24.19 27.79 16.14
CA ASP A 8 23.93 26.36 16.23
C ASP A 8 22.42 26.20 16.41
N ASP A 9 21.75 25.71 15.38
CA ASP A 9 20.56 24.88 15.56
C ASP A 9 20.95 23.51 15.01
N ASP A 10 21.43 22.66 15.93
CA ASP A 10 21.23 21.22 15.90
C ASP A 10 19.70 20.95 15.93
N ASP A 11 18.97 21.39 14.90
CA ASP A 11 17.69 20.77 14.57
C ASP A 11 18.06 19.56 13.73
N ALA A 12 18.33 18.46 14.44
CA ALA A 12 18.31 17.15 13.84
C ALA A 12 17.00 17.04 13.07
N ASP A 13 17.10 16.94 11.74
CA ASP A 13 16.00 16.73 10.81
C ASP A 13 15.07 15.65 11.37
N ALA A 14 14.04 16.05 12.14
CA ALA A 14 12.90 15.19 12.34
C ALA A 14 12.31 15.03 10.93
N PRO A 15 12.14 13.79 10.42
CA PRO A 15 11.55 13.60 9.10
C PRO A 15 10.25 14.39 9.06
N VAL A 16 10.20 15.34 8.12
CA VAL A 16 9.02 16.16 7.91
C VAL A 16 7.92 15.17 7.52
N ASN A 17 6.83 15.12 8.29
CA ASN A 17 5.62 14.36 7.97
C ASN A 17 4.99 14.91 6.68
N GLU A 18 5.61 14.69 5.52
CA GLU A 18 5.05 15.03 4.22
C GLU A 18 4.05 13.94 3.83
N SER A 19 2.85 14.34 3.43
CA SER A 19 1.88 13.42 2.83
C SER A 19 2.41 12.96 1.48
N GLU A 20 2.60 11.65 1.32
CA GLU A 20 3.10 11.03 0.10
C GLU A 20 2.03 11.10 -1.01
N LEU A 21 2.39 11.63 -2.19
CA LEU A 21 1.50 11.61 -3.34
C LEU A 21 1.60 10.26 -4.06
N ILE A 22 0.61 9.40 -3.86
CA ILE A 22 0.55 8.09 -4.52
C ILE A 22 -0.36 8.19 -5.75
N THR A 23 0.24 8.03 -6.92
CA THR A 23 -0.48 8.07 -8.21
C THR A 23 -0.72 6.68 -8.79
N THR A 24 0.11 5.70 -8.44
CA THR A 24 0.05 4.36 -9.00
C THR A 24 0.25 3.32 -7.92
N VAL A 25 -0.62 2.30 -7.94
CA VAL A 25 -0.58 1.15 -7.03
C VAL A 25 -0.69 -0.11 -7.86
N THR A 26 0.26 -1.04 -7.70
CA THR A 26 0.25 -2.32 -8.40
C THR A 26 0.27 -3.48 -7.41
N LEU A 27 -0.72 -4.36 -7.50
CA LEU A 27 -0.75 -5.65 -6.80
C LEU A 27 -0.21 -6.73 -7.73
N THR A 28 0.75 -7.52 -7.25
CA THR A 28 1.27 -8.69 -7.96
C THR A 28 1.03 -9.94 -7.14
N MET A 29 0.14 -10.82 -7.61
CA MET A 29 -0.29 -12.03 -6.92
C MET A 29 0.24 -13.27 -7.65
N ARG A 30 1.24 -13.93 -7.07
CA ARG A 30 1.87 -15.13 -7.62
C ARG A 30 1.28 -16.39 -7.00
N GLU A 31 0.70 -17.26 -7.82
CA GLU A 31 0.13 -18.55 -7.39
C GLU A 31 1.23 -19.46 -6.83
N VAL A 32 1.08 -19.86 -5.56
CA VAL A 32 2.06 -20.67 -4.83
C VAL A 32 2.29 -22.01 -5.53
N GLY A 33 3.56 -22.37 -5.71
CA GLY A 33 3.95 -23.61 -6.39
C GLY A 33 3.92 -23.55 -7.91
N THR A 34 3.65 -22.37 -8.51
CA THR A 34 3.63 -22.19 -9.97
C THR A 34 4.40 -20.95 -10.42
N ALA A 35 4.39 -20.68 -11.73
CA ALA A 35 4.87 -19.43 -12.32
C ALA A 35 3.72 -18.48 -12.71
N ASN A 36 2.47 -18.85 -12.44
CA ASN A 36 1.32 -18.02 -12.79
C ASN A 36 1.29 -16.79 -11.89
N THR A 37 1.08 -15.63 -12.50
CA THR A 37 1.00 -14.34 -11.82
C THR A 37 -0.23 -13.60 -12.32
N VAL A 38 -0.95 -12.97 -11.41
CA VAL A 38 -2.02 -12.02 -11.68
C VAL A 38 -1.51 -10.66 -11.25
N THR A 39 -1.74 -9.64 -12.06
CA THR A 39 -1.41 -8.25 -11.72
C THR A 39 -2.67 -7.41 -11.84
N ALA A 40 -2.86 -6.48 -10.90
CA ALA A 40 -3.90 -5.47 -10.98
C ALA A 40 -3.30 -4.11 -10.62
N THR A 41 -3.51 -3.13 -11.48
CA THR A 41 -2.96 -1.78 -11.32
C THR A 41 -4.08 -0.74 -11.22
N PHE A 42 -3.90 0.20 -10.31
CA PHE A 42 -4.57 1.49 -10.28
C PHE A 42 -3.56 2.56 -10.71
N ARG A 43 -3.98 3.51 -11.56
CA ARG A 43 -3.11 4.59 -12.05
C ARG A 43 -3.89 5.88 -12.28
N ASP A 44 -3.55 6.90 -11.52
CA ASP A 44 -4.11 8.25 -11.57
C ASP A 44 -2.99 9.32 -11.59
N PRO A 45 -2.45 9.67 -12.78
CA PRO A 45 -1.24 10.48 -12.89
C PRO A 45 -1.36 11.93 -12.45
N ASP A 46 -2.59 12.45 -12.35
CA ASP A 46 -2.85 13.80 -11.85
C ASP A 46 -3.36 13.84 -10.40
N GLY A 47 -3.43 12.67 -9.76
CA GLY A 47 -3.79 12.50 -8.35
C GLY A 47 -5.27 12.77 -8.05
N GLU A 48 -5.64 12.59 -6.79
CA GLU A 48 -7.03 12.78 -6.37
C GLU A 48 -7.54 14.21 -6.64
N GLY A 49 -8.79 14.31 -7.08
CA GLY A 49 -9.45 15.58 -7.40
C GLY A 49 -9.20 16.10 -8.82
N GLY A 50 -8.35 15.41 -9.58
CA GLY A 50 -8.08 15.64 -11.00
C GLY A 50 -9.07 14.96 -11.95
N ASN A 51 -8.54 14.30 -12.98
CA ASN A 51 -9.34 13.52 -13.91
C ASN A 51 -9.73 12.17 -13.27
N ALA A 52 -10.54 11.38 -13.98
CA ALA A 52 -10.73 9.98 -13.58
C ALA A 52 -9.42 9.19 -13.77
N PRO A 53 -9.16 8.17 -12.94
CA PRO A 53 -7.97 7.34 -13.08
C PRO A 53 -7.89 6.73 -14.48
N THR A 54 -6.68 6.76 -15.05
CA THR A 54 -6.41 6.21 -16.39
C THR A 54 -6.45 4.68 -16.42
N GLN A 55 -6.29 4.03 -15.27
CA GLN A 55 -6.38 2.57 -15.11
C GLN A 55 -6.95 2.22 -13.73
N PHE A 56 -7.84 1.22 -13.71
CA PHE A 56 -8.31 0.58 -12.48
C PHE A 56 -8.72 -0.85 -12.82
N ASP A 57 -7.78 -1.78 -12.69
CA ASP A 57 -7.99 -3.17 -13.09
C ASP A 57 -8.92 -3.94 -12.14
N GLU A 58 -9.50 -5.04 -12.65
CA GLU A 58 -10.12 -6.05 -11.81
C GLU A 58 -9.09 -7.11 -11.38
N ILE A 59 -9.26 -7.67 -10.18
CA ILE A 59 -8.51 -8.84 -9.71
C ILE A 59 -9.30 -10.11 -10.07
N VAL A 60 -8.67 -11.03 -10.81
CA VAL A 60 -9.28 -12.34 -11.14
C VAL A 60 -8.38 -13.46 -10.65
N LEU A 61 -8.85 -14.20 -9.65
CA LEU A 61 -8.10 -15.29 -9.00
C LEU A 61 -8.83 -16.63 -9.18
N LYS A 62 -8.07 -17.71 -9.15
CA LYS A 62 -8.62 -19.07 -9.15
C LYS A 62 -9.23 -19.39 -7.78
N PRO A 63 -10.26 -20.24 -7.71
CA PRO A 63 -10.79 -20.73 -6.44
C PRO A 63 -9.79 -21.65 -5.71
N ASN A 64 -9.90 -21.72 -4.38
CA ASN A 64 -9.12 -22.61 -3.51
C ASN A 64 -7.60 -22.55 -3.73
N THR A 65 -7.07 -21.35 -3.94
CA THR A 65 -5.69 -21.11 -4.33
C THR A 65 -5.02 -20.12 -3.38
N VAL A 66 -3.72 -20.32 -3.11
CA VAL A 66 -2.90 -19.40 -2.31
C VAL A 66 -1.98 -18.61 -3.24
N TYR A 67 -1.89 -17.32 -2.99
CA TYR A 67 -1.04 -16.38 -3.71
C TYR A 67 -0.10 -15.69 -2.74
N ASN A 68 1.19 -15.64 -3.08
CA ASN A 68 2.11 -14.67 -2.49
C ASN A 68 1.90 -13.34 -3.23
N THR A 69 1.57 -12.31 -2.49
CA THR A 69 1.17 -11.01 -3.03
C THR A 69 2.13 -9.94 -2.58
N THR A 70 2.60 -9.12 -3.51
CA THR A 70 3.32 -7.89 -3.22
C THR A 70 2.54 -6.68 -3.72
N ILE A 71 2.74 -5.53 -3.08
CA ILE A 71 2.22 -4.23 -3.51
C ILE A 71 3.38 -3.26 -3.75
N THR A 72 3.30 -2.47 -4.82
CA THR A 72 4.30 -1.42 -5.15
C THR A 72 3.59 -0.12 -5.49
N LEU A 73 4.23 1.00 -5.19
CA LEU A 73 3.66 2.35 -5.25
C LEU A 73 4.59 3.33 -5.97
N LEU A 74 4.03 4.25 -6.75
CA LEU A 74 4.80 5.28 -7.45
C LEU A 74 4.12 6.66 -7.39
N ASP A 75 4.94 7.71 -7.37
CA ASP A 75 4.56 9.09 -7.73
C ASP A 75 5.04 9.40 -9.15
N GLU A 76 4.15 9.24 -10.13
CA GLU A 76 4.40 9.54 -11.53
C GLU A 76 4.23 11.03 -11.88
N SER A 77 3.92 11.89 -10.90
CA SER A 77 3.96 13.35 -11.09
C SER A 77 5.40 13.89 -11.17
N LYS A 78 6.36 13.14 -10.62
CA LYS A 78 7.79 13.47 -10.62
C LYS A 78 8.47 12.99 -11.90
N THR A 79 9.68 13.51 -12.18
CA THR A 79 10.50 13.06 -13.31
C THR A 79 11.95 12.92 -12.88
N PRO A 80 12.49 11.68 -12.74
CA PRO A 80 11.80 10.40 -12.92
C PRO A 80 10.66 10.18 -11.89
N PRO A 81 9.71 9.24 -12.13
CA PRO A 81 8.76 8.83 -11.11
C PRO A 81 9.48 8.43 -9.81
N ALA A 82 8.96 8.86 -8.66
CA ALA A 82 9.49 8.47 -7.36
C ALA A 82 8.94 7.10 -6.95
N ASP A 83 9.77 6.28 -6.32
CA ASP A 83 9.38 4.98 -5.79
C ASP A 83 8.91 5.12 -4.35
N ILE A 84 7.60 5.21 -4.18
CA ILE A 84 6.98 5.35 -2.84
C ILE A 84 7.04 4.02 -2.07
N THR A 85 7.31 2.90 -2.76
CA THR A 85 7.52 1.61 -2.07
C THR A 85 8.77 1.65 -1.19
N GLU A 86 9.85 2.28 -1.68
CA GLU A 86 11.11 2.42 -0.94
C GLU A 86 10.92 3.32 0.28
N GLU A 87 10.20 4.44 0.13
CA GLU A 87 9.86 5.35 1.25
C GLU A 87 9.06 4.62 2.34
N ILE A 88 8.02 3.84 1.97
CA ILE A 88 7.24 3.03 2.92
C ILE A 88 8.08 1.94 3.61
N GLU A 89 9.05 1.35 2.91
CA GLU A 89 9.97 0.36 3.48
C GLU A 89 10.94 1.01 4.50
N GLU A 90 11.44 2.21 4.20
CA GLU A 90 12.28 2.99 5.13
C GLU A 90 11.49 3.49 6.35
N GLU A 91 10.21 3.80 6.18
CA GLU A 91 9.29 4.30 7.22
C GLU A 91 8.29 3.22 7.70
N GLU A 92 8.72 1.96 7.72
CA GLU A 92 7.83 0.83 8.00
C GLU A 92 7.17 0.87 9.40
N GLU A 93 7.80 1.52 10.38
CA GLU A 93 7.24 1.70 11.73
C GLU A 93 6.04 2.66 11.77
N ASP A 94 5.87 3.47 10.73
CA ASP A 94 4.80 4.45 10.62
C ASP A 94 3.72 4.03 9.61
N HIS A 95 4.05 3.17 8.66
CA HIS A 95 3.13 2.77 7.60
C HIS A 95 2.50 1.38 7.80
N GLN A 96 1.23 1.25 7.38
CA GLN A 96 0.59 -0.06 7.27
C GLN A 96 -0.49 -0.12 6.19
N PHE A 97 -0.41 -1.15 5.35
CA PHE A 97 -1.49 -1.58 4.47
C PHE A 97 -2.50 -2.47 5.20
N PHE A 98 -3.77 -2.21 4.90
CA PHE A 98 -4.90 -3.04 5.31
C PHE A 98 -5.65 -3.56 4.09
N PHE A 99 -5.91 -4.87 4.08
CA PHE A 99 -6.62 -5.55 3.01
C PHE A 99 -7.95 -6.09 3.53
N THR A 100 -9.06 -5.48 3.11
CA THR A 100 -10.41 -5.78 3.62
C THR A 100 -11.29 -6.32 2.49
N PRO A 101 -11.48 -7.65 2.40
CA PRO A 101 -12.48 -8.24 1.51
C PRO A 101 -13.89 -7.81 1.93
N THR A 102 -14.73 -7.42 0.96
CA THR A 102 -16.15 -7.17 1.24
C THR A 102 -16.88 -8.45 1.66
N ALA A 103 -17.97 -8.30 2.41
CA ALA A 103 -18.82 -9.41 2.79
C ALA A 103 -19.28 -10.22 1.54
N GLY A 104 -19.03 -11.54 1.57
CA GLY A 104 -19.36 -12.46 0.48
C GLY A 104 -18.24 -12.70 -0.53
N LEU A 105 -17.14 -11.94 -0.49
CA LEU A 105 -15.92 -12.28 -1.21
C LEU A 105 -15.17 -13.37 -0.42
N ASN A 106 -15.00 -14.55 -1.02
CA ASN A 106 -14.32 -15.68 -0.40
C ASN A 106 -12.79 -15.53 -0.53
N VAL A 107 -12.25 -14.49 0.10
CA VAL A 107 -10.82 -14.17 0.17
C VAL A 107 -10.45 -13.93 1.62
N SER A 108 -9.31 -14.46 2.05
CA SER A 108 -8.67 -14.12 3.32
C SER A 108 -7.24 -13.66 3.06
N VAL A 109 -6.76 -12.72 3.86
CA VAL A 109 -5.42 -12.14 3.76
C VAL A 109 -4.67 -12.40 5.06
N ALA A 110 -3.41 -12.81 4.94
CA ALA A 110 -2.45 -12.88 6.03
C ALA A 110 -1.22 -12.05 5.66
N TYR A 111 -0.67 -11.28 6.60
CA TYR A 111 0.57 -10.53 6.39
C TYR A 111 1.77 -11.49 6.40
N ASP A 112 2.75 -11.24 5.53
CA ASP A 112 3.99 -12.03 5.42
C ASP A 112 5.24 -11.18 5.73
N ASP A 113 5.05 -9.93 6.16
CA ASP A 113 6.07 -8.98 6.60
C ASP A 113 5.70 -8.36 7.96
N GLY A 114 6.63 -7.59 8.51
CA GLY A 114 6.42 -6.78 9.71
C GLY A 114 7.64 -5.93 10.02
N ASP A 115 7.40 -4.84 10.73
CA ASP A 115 8.43 -3.89 11.16
C ASP A 115 9.27 -4.40 12.33
N ASP A 116 10.23 -3.59 12.78
CA ASP A 116 11.08 -3.85 13.95
C ASP A 116 10.30 -4.04 15.28
N ASN A 117 9.05 -3.56 15.34
CA ASN A 117 8.13 -3.77 16.46
C ASN A 117 7.20 -4.99 16.27
N ASN A 118 7.42 -5.77 15.21
CA ASN A 118 6.67 -6.95 14.83
C ASN A 118 5.19 -6.64 14.54
N LEU A 119 4.88 -5.41 14.11
CA LEU A 119 3.58 -5.02 13.55
C LEU A 119 3.61 -5.17 12.02
N PRO A 120 2.51 -5.59 11.37
CA PRO A 120 2.51 -5.77 9.92
C PRO A 120 2.76 -4.46 9.18
N VAL A 121 3.43 -4.53 8.04
CA VAL A 121 3.56 -3.42 7.08
C VAL A 121 2.59 -3.64 5.93
N GLY A 122 2.52 -4.86 5.39
CA GLY A 122 1.60 -5.28 4.33
C GLY A 122 2.07 -4.95 2.91
N LEU A 123 3.37 -4.71 2.73
CA LEU A 123 4.03 -4.75 1.43
C LEU A 123 4.04 -6.19 0.87
N GLU A 124 4.16 -7.19 1.76
CA GLU A 124 4.03 -8.61 1.45
C GLU A 124 2.86 -9.27 2.20
N THR A 125 2.02 -9.99 1.45
CA THR A 125 0.88 -10.73 2.03
C THR A 125 0.67 -12.08 1.35
N LYS A 126 -0.06 -12.98 2.04
CA LYS A 126 -0.63 -14.19 1.48
C LYS A 126 -2.13 -14.05 1.31
N ILE A 127 -2.58 -14.09 0.06
CA ILE A 127 -4.01 -14.12 -0.28
C ILE A 127 -4.43 -15.57 -0.49
N THR A 128 -5.45 -16.02 0.26
CA THR A 128 -6.06 -17.34 0.09
C THR A 128 -7.49 -17.18 -0.40
N THR A 129 -7.82 -17.81 -1.53
CA THR A 129 -9.17 -17.82 -2.09
C THR A 129 -9.93 -19.08 -1.68
N GLY A 130 -11.26 -18.97 -1.56
CA GLY A 130 -12.18 -20.08 -1.31
C GLY A 130 -13.00 -20.45 -2.55
N ALA A 131 -14.28 -20.74 -2.34
CA ALA A 131 -15.23 -21.03 -3.42
C ALA A 131 -15.46 -19.81 -4.34
N PRO A 132 -15.95 -20.01 -5.57
CA PRO A 132 -16.24 -18.91 -6.48
C PRO A 132 -17.12 -17.83 -5.86
N SER A 133 -16.74 -16.57 -6.06
CA SER A 133 -17.39 -15.40 -5.48
C SER A 133 -16.96 -14.13 -6.20
N THR A 134 -17.75 -13.06 -6.05
CA THR A 134 -17.44 -11.74 -6.58
C THR A 134 -17.71 -10.70 -5.50
N GLY A 135 -16.83 -9.72 -5.38
CA GLY A 135 -16.95 -8.60 -4.45
C GLY A 135 -15.87 -7.57 -4.74
N SER A 136 -15.42 -6.84 -3.72
CA SER A 136 -14.21 -6.03 -3.80
C SER A 136 -13.22 -6.35 -2.68
N LEU A 137 -11.94 -6.18 -3.00
CA LEU A 137 -10.86 -6.13 -2.03
C LEU A 137 -10.52 -4.64 -1.82
N LYS A 138 -10.83 -4.13 -0.63
CA LYS A 138 -10.44 -2.77 -0.26
C LYS A 138 -8.99 -2.77 0.23
N VAL A 139 -8.15 -1.98 -0.39
CA VAL A 139 -6.74 -1.78 -0.03
C VAL A 139 -6.60 -0.37 0.54
N THR A 140 -6.10 -0.26 1.77
CA THR A 140 -5.95 1.02 2.46
C THR A 140 -4.53 1.15 2.98
N LEU A 141 -3.82 2.22 2.63
CA LEU A 141 -2.58 2.61 3.30
C LEU A 141 -2.92 3.57 4.44
N LYS A 142 -2.34 3.32 5.61
CA LYS A 142 -2.42 4.19 6.77
C LYS A 142 -1.03 4.67 7.15
N HIS A 143 -0.87 5.98 7.26
CA HIS A 143 0.28 6.65 7.85
C HIS A 143 -0.01 6.97 9.32
N GLN A 144 0.71 6.32 10.23
CA GLN A 144 0.42 6.20 11.67
C GLN A 144 1.59 6.69 12.54
N VAL A 145 2.22 7.81 12.18
CA VAL A 145 3.46 8.29 12.82
C VAL A 145 3.48 8.21 14.33
N GLY A 146 4.41 7.42 14.87
CA GLY A 146 4.61 7.21 16.30
C GLY A 146 3.40 6.63 17.05
N THR A 147 2.36 6.18 16.34
CA THR A 147 1.11 5.66 16.89
C THR A 147 0.68 4.34 16.26
N LYS A 148 1.48 3.76 15.36
CA LYS A 148 1.21 2.51 14.69
C LYS A 148 0.86 1.41 15.69
N ASN A 149 -0.29 0.77 15.46
CA ASN A 149 -0.85 -0.17 16.43
C ASN A 149 -1.73 -1.25 15.78
N ASN A 150 -1.53 -1.54 14.50
CA ASN A 150 -2.30 -2.54 13.75
C ASN A 150 -3.82 -2.27 13.79
N ASN A 151 -4.20 -1.00 13.77
CA ASN A 151 -5.59 -0.57 13.74
C ASN A 151 -5.82 0.39 12.57
N ILE A 152 -6.69 -0.01 11.63
CA ILE A 152 -7.03 0.78 10.44
C ILE A 152 -7.64 2.15 10.77
N ALA A 153 -8.15 2.36 11.98
CA ALA A 153 -8.70 3.64 12.42
C ALA A 153 -7.65 4.64 12.93
N THR A 154 -6.40 4.22 13.09
CA THR A 154 -5.29 5.07 13.55
C THR A 154 -4.62 5.76 12.36
N GLY A 155 -4.21 7.02 12.53
CA GLY A 155 -3.43 7.76 11.52
C GLY A 155 -4.24 8.30 10.34
N GLU A 156 -3.53 8.88 9.39
CA GLU A 156 -4.06 9.45 8.14
C GLU A 156 -4.17 8.37 7.04
N THR A 157 -5.01 8.60 6.04
CA THR A 157 -5.22 7.63 4.94
C THR A 157 -4.60 8.20 3.70
N ASP A 158 -3.53 7.57 3.22
CA ASP A 158 -2.80 8.03 2.01
C ASP A 158 -3.39 7.37 0.76
N VAL A 159 -3.96 6.18 0.89
CA VAL A 159 -4.61 5.43 -0.19
C VAL A 159 -5.85 4.71 0.31
N GLU A 160 -6.96 4.77 -0.44
CA GLU A 160 -8.09 3.85 -0.29
C GLU A 160 -8.64 3.42 -1.66
N LEU A 161 -8.37 2.18 -2.06
CA LEU A 161 -8.76 1.62 -3.36
C LEU A 161 -9.69 0.43 -3.19
N ASN A 162 -10.72 0.34 -4.03
CA ASN A 162 -11.66 -0.77 -4.06
C ASN A 162 -11.52 -1.58 -5.36
N PHE A 163 -10.61 -2.56 -5.38
CA PHE A 163 -10.43 -3.46 -6.53
C PHE A 163 -11.60 -4.44 -6.64
N ILE A 164 -12.34 -4.39 -7.75
CA ILE A 164 -13.33 -5.43 -8.06
C ILE A 164 -12.59 -6.76 -8.17
N THR A 165 -13.04 -7.76 -7.40
CA THR A 165 -12.37 -9.05 -7.27
C THR A 165 -13.31 -10.19 -7.61
N LYS A 166 -12.84 -11.12 -8.44
CA LYS A 166 -13.56 -12.33 -8.86
C LYS A 166 -12.72 -13.56 -8.53
N VAL A 167 -13.34 -14.52 -7.85
CA VAL A 167 -12.82 -15.87 -7.66
C VAL A 167 -13.55 -16.79 -8.63
N GLN A 168 -12.89 -17.31 -9.67
CA GLN A 168 -13.51 -18.13 -10.73
C GLN A 168 -12.53 -19.07 -11.44
#